data_AF-A0A1V2K8R4-F1
#
_entry.id   AF-A0A1V2K8R4-F1
#
_cell.length_a   1.000
_cell.length_b   1.000
_cell.length_c   1.000
_cell.angle_alpha   90.00
_cell.angle_beta   90.00
_cell.angle_gamma   90.00
#
_symmetry.space_group_name_H-M   'P 1'
#
loop_
_entity.id
_entity.type
_entity.pdbx_description
1 polymer ?
#
loop_
_entity_poly.entity_id
_entity_poly.type
_entity_poly.pdbx_seq_one_letter_code
_entity_poly.pdbx_strand_id
1 'polypeptide(L)'
;MSLTLEERTQLIDSIQAALADGTLDIAAAVRRLRTEVTGLQQTQFARMCKISVRTLVHIEHGEGNQTLKSLNAVFKPFGMQMGVVKLRR
;
A
#
# COMPACT_ATOMS: atom_id res chain seq x y z
N MET A 1 -17.07 -9.37 -11.14
CA MET A 1 -17.21 -8.02 -11.73
C MET A 1 -15.86 -7.34 -11.58
N SER A 2 -15.22 -7.01 -12.70
CA SER A 2 -13.93 -6.31 -12.70
C SER A 2 -14.19 -4.86 -12.33
N LEU A 3 -13.56 -4.37 -11.27
CA LEU A 3 -13.63 -2.96 -10.88
C LEU A 3 -13.25 -2.07 -12.09
N THR A 4 -14.06 -1.06 -12.39
CA THR A 4 -13.76 -0.11 -13.47
C THR A 4 -12.49 0.68 -13.14
N LEU A 5 -11.85 1.25 -14.17
CA LEU A 5 -10.64 2.06 -14.04
C LEU A 5 -10.86 3.27 -13.11
N GLU A 6 -12.06 3.83 -13.14
CA GLU A 6 -12.47 4.96 -12.32
C GLU A 6 -12.63 4.54 -10.84
N GLU A 7 -13.32 3.43 -10.57
CA GLU A 7 -13.46 2.90 -9.21
C GLU A 7 -12.10 2.55 -8.58
N ARG A 8 -11.16 2.00 -9.36
CA ARG A 8 -9.80 1.73 -8.87
C ARG A 8 -9.08 2.99 -8.46
N THR A 9 -9.22 4.05 -9.27
CA THR A 9 -8.57 5.34 -9.01
C THR A 9 -9.15 5.97 -7.74
N GLN A 10 -10.47 5.95 -7.57
CA GLN A 10 -11.14 6.46 -6.37
C GLN A 10 -10.73 5.69 -5.10
N LEU A 11 -10.57 4.38 -5.19
CA LEU A 11 -10.08 3.56 -4.06
C LEU A 11 -8.64 3.91 -3.69
N ILE A 12 -7.76 4.07 -4.67
CA ILE A 12 -6.36 4.46 -4.43
C ILE A 12 -6.32 5.84 -3.75
N ASP A 13 -7.07 6.81 -4.26
CA ASP A 13 -7.16 8.17 -3.69
C ASP A 13 -7.69 8.16 -2.26
N SER A 14 -8.74 7.37 -1.99
CA SER A 14 -9.31 7.22 -0.65
C SER A 14 -8.31 6.61 0.34
N ILE A 15 -7.54 5.60 -0.08
CA ILE A 15 -6.49 4.98 0.75
C ILE A 15 -5.36 5.99 1.00
N GLN A 16 -4.96 6.76 -0.01
CA GLN A 16 -3.95 7.80 0.13
C GLN A 16 -4.40 8.90 1.09
N ALA A 17 -5.63 9.37 0.98
CA ALA A 17 -6.19 10.38 1.86
C ALA A 17 -6.24 9.90 3.31
N ALA A 18 -6.67 8.65 3.55
CA ALA A 18 -6.71 8.07 4.89
C ALA A 18 -5.31 7.86 5.50
N LEU A 19 -4.32 7.48 4.67
CA LEU A 19 -2.91 7.43 5.08
C LEU A 19 -2.37 8.82 5.44
N ALA A 20 -2.69 9.84 4.64
CA ALA A 20 -2.24 11.21 4.87
C ALA A 20 -2.89 11.86 6.11
N ASP A 21 -4.12 11.46 6.42
CA ASP A 21 -4.86 11.89 7.61
C ASP A 21 -4.43 11.14 8.88
N GLY A 22 -3.69 10.04 8.73
CA GLY A 22 -3.24 9.19 9.85
C GLY A 22 -4.36 8.32 10.44
N THR A 23 -5.52 8.26 9.80
CA THR A 23 -6.64 7.39 10.20
C THR A 23 -6.46 5.95 9.76
N LEU A 24 -5.53 5.70 8.83
CA LEU A 24 -5.18 4.37 8.32
C LEU A 24 -3.70 4.07 8.55
N ASP A 25 -3.42 2.93 9.16
CA ASP A 25 -2.06 2.43 9.32
C ASP A 25 -1.48 1.92 7.99
N ILE A 26 -0.16 1.99 7.84
CA ILE A 26 0.56 1.53 6.65
C ILE A 26 0.29 0.04 6.36
N ALA A 27 0.29 -0.80 7.40
CA ALA A 27 0.02 -2.22 7.26
C ALA A 27 -1.38 -2.49 6.71
N ALA A 28 -2.38 -1.75 7.23
CA ALA A 28 -3.75 -1.83 6.76
C ALA A 28 -3.88 -1.31 5.32
N ALA A 29 -3.26 -0.19 5.00
CA ALA A 29 -3.29 0.37 3.64
C ALA A 29 -2.70 -0.57 2.60
N VAL A 30 -1.55 -1.20 2.89
CA VAL A 30 -0.93 -2.18 1.98
C VAL A 30 -1.84 -3.39 1.78
N ARG A 31 -2.50 -3.86 2.84
CA ARG A 31 -3.48 -4.95 2.75
C ARG A 31 -4.67 -4.57 1.85
N ARG A 32 -5.23 -3.36 2.01
CA ARG A 32 -6.32 -2.85 1.16
C ARG A 32 -5.90 -2.70 -0.30
N LEU A 33 -4.71 -2.15 -0.57
CA LEU A 33 -4.16 -2.07 -1.93
C LEU A 33 -4.04 -3.47 -2.58
N ARG A 34 -3.63 -4.47 -1.79
CA ARG A 34 -3.57 -5.84 -2.28
C ARG A 34 -4.96 -6.42 -2.57
N THR A 35 -5.87 -6.39 -1.60
CA THR A 35 -7.16 -7.10 -1.72
C THR A 35 -8.20 -6.34 -2.54
N GLU A 36 -8.35 -5.05 -2.30
CA GLU A 36 -9.43 -4.24 -2.90
C GLU A 36 -9.02 -3.64 -4.23
N VAL A 37 -7.78 -3.16 -4.35
CA VAL A 37 -7.31 -2.59 -5.62
C VAL A 37 -6.86 -3.69 -6.57
N THR A 38 -5.90 -4.54 -6.18
CA THR A 38 -5.36 -5.51 -7.15
C THR A 38 -6.09 -6.84 -7.19
N GLY A 39 -6.74 -7.26 -6.09
CA GLY A 39 -7.33 -8.59 -5.95
C GLY A 39 -6.30 -9.73 -5.93
N LEU A 40 -5.01 -9.42 -5.74
CA LEU A 40 -3.93 -10.39 -5.85
C LEU A 40 -3.67 -11.12 -4.52
N GLN A 41 -3.20 -12.36 -4.64
CA GLN A 41 -2.64 -13.08 -3.50
C GLN A 41 -1.29 -12.49 -3.11
N GLN A 42 -0.85 -12.69 -1.85
CA GLN A 42 0.39 -12.14 -1.32
C GLN A 42 1.62 -12.44 -2.20
N THR A 43 1.72 -13.65 -2.74
CA THR A 43 2.82 -14.06 -3.61
C THR A 43 2.87 -13.26 -4.92
N GLN A 44 1.71 -13.04 -5.55
CA GLN A 44 1.59 -12.29 -6.79
C GLN A 44 1.82 -10.80 -6.55
N PHE A 45 1.27 -10.27 -5.46
CA PHE A 45 1.43 -8.87 -5.08
C PHE A 45 2.89 -8.54 -4.74
N ALA A 46 3.58 -9.41 -4.00
CA ALA A 46 4.99 -9.25 -3.68
C ALA A 46 5.86 -9.21 -4.95
N ARG A 47 5.58 -10.09 -5.92
CA ARG A 47 6.24 -10.09 -7.23
C ARG A 47 5.99 -8.79 -8.00
N MET A 48 4.74 -8.31 -8.01
CA MET A 48 4.38 -7.03 -8.63
C MET A 48 5.15 -5.86 -8.03
N CYS A 49 5.27 -5.83 -6.70
CA CYS A 49 6.01 -4.80 -5.96
C CYS A 49 7.53 -5.04 -5.95
N LYS A 50 8.03 -6.12 -6.57
CA LYS A 50 9.45 -6.52 -6.60
C LYS A 50 10.08 -6.66 -5.21
N ILE A 51 9.34 -7.23 -4.26
CA ILE A 51 9.80 -7.55 -2.91
C ILE A 51 9.58 -9.03 -2.58
N SER A 52 10.24 -9.52 -1.53
CA SER A 52 10.00 -10.87 -1.03
C SER A 52 8.63 -10.97 -0.35
N VAL A 53 7.99 -12.14 -0.45
CA VAL A 53 6.69 -12.41 0.22
C VAL A 53 6.79 -12.19 1.73
N ARG A 54 7.91 -12.62 2.35
CA ARG A 54 8.20 -12.36 3.76
C ARG A 54 8.17 -10.86 4.10
N THR A 55 8.80 -10.03 3.26
CA THR A 55 8.78 -8.57 3.42
C THR A 55 7.38 -8.01 3.33
N LEU A 56 6.57 -8.48 2.38
CA LEU A 56 5.16 -8.08 2.27
C LEU A 56 4.37 -8.45 3.53
N VAL A 57 4.51 -9.68 4.03
CA VAL A 57 3.81 -10.15 5.24
C VAL A 57 4.18 -9.31 6.46
N HIS A 58 5.47 -9.03 6.64
CA HIS A 58 5.96 -8.17 7.72
C HIS A 58 5.37 -6.75 7.63
N ILE A 59 5.29 -6.19 6.41
CA ILE A 59 4.62 -4.90 6.18
C ILE A 59 3.14 -4.98 6.54
N GLU A 60 2.41 -6.01 6.06
CA GLU A 60 0.97 -6.18 6.31
C GLU A 60 0.60 -6.53 7.76
N HIS A 61 1.57 -6.95 8.57
CA HIS A 61 1.41 -7.21 10.00
C HIS A 61 1.84 -6.03 10.86
N GLY A 62 2.50 -5.01 10.30
CA GLY A 62 3.13 -3.94 11.08
C GLY A 62 4.31 -4.45 11.92
N GLU A 63 4.82 -5.65 11.65
CA GLU A 63 5.88 -6.29 12.41
C GLU A 63 7.24 -5.96 11.79
N GLY A 64 8.06 -5.16 12.49
CA GLY A 64 9.45 -4.85 12.11
C GLY A 64 9.68 -3.40 11.67
N ASN A 65 10.96 -3.03 11.53
CA ASN A 65 11.36 -1.71 11.06
C ASN A 65 11.49 -1.70 9.53
N GLN A 66 10.39 -1.34 8.87
CA GLN A 66 10.27 -1.47 7.43
C GLN A 66 11.09 -0.36 6.75
N THR A 67 12.03 -0.75 5.91
CA THR A 67 12.84 0.25 5.20
C THR A 67 11.97 1.10 4.29
N LEU A 68 12.29 2.40 4.19
CA LEU A 68 11.65 3.30 3.23
C LEU A 68 11.71 2.75 1.79
N LYS A 69 12.77 2.01 1.45
CA LYS A 69 12.93 1.33 0.16
C LYS A 69 11.83 0.28 -0.07
N SER A 70 11.54 -0.55 0.93
CA SER A 70 10.49 -1.58 0.84
C SER A 70 9.10 -0.95 0.73
N LEU A 71 8.83 0.10 1.51
CA LEU A 71 7.56 0.84 1.44
C LEU A 71 7.39 1.49 0.06
N ASN A 72 8.41 2.20 -0.43
CA ASN A 72 8.39 2.80 -1.76
C ASN A 72 8.17 1.77 -2.86
N ALA A 73 8.73 0.56 -2.74
CA ALA A 73 8.52 -0.50 -3.71
C ALA A 73 7.05 -0.96 -3.79
N VAL A 74 6.32 -0.93 -2.66
CA VAL A 74 4.89 -1.28 -2.58
C VAL A 74 4.01 -0.16 -3.12
N PHE A 75 4.36 1.11 -2.87
CA PHE A 75 3.55 2.26 -3.30
C PHE A 75 3.78 2.65 -4.77
N LYS A 76 4.96 2.38 -5.32
CA LYS A 76 5.35 2.75 -6.68
C LYS A 76 4.39 2.25 -7.79
N PRO A 77 3.86 1.01 -7.77
CA PRO A 77 2.88 0.54 -8.75
C PRO A 77 1.58 1.36 -8.77
N PHE A 78 1.28 2.09 -7.70
CA PHE A 78 0.09 2.91 -7.55
C PHE A 78 0.36 4.41 -7.73
N GLY A 79 1.56 4.78 -8.20
CA GLY A 79 1.94 6.19 -8.38
C GLY A 79 2.26 6.93 -7.07
N MET A 80 2.45 6.20 -5.98
CA MET A 80 2.71 6.76 -4.65
C MET A 80 4.15 6.51 -4.19
N GLN A 81 4.64 7.33 -3.28
CA GLN A 81 5.92 7.14 -2.59
C GLN A 81 5.85 7.74 -1.18
N MET A 82 6.64 7.17 -0.26
CA MET A 82 6.87 7.72 1.06
C MET A 82 7.68 9.02 0.96
N GLY A 83 7.26 10.02 1.72
CA GLY A 83 7.90 11.33 1.77
C GLY A 83 7.71 12.02 3.11
N VAL A 84 8.45 13.10 3.32
CA VAL A 84 8.33 13.93 4.52
C VAL A 84 7.12 14.85 4.35
N VAL A 85 6.19 14.81 5.30
CA VAL A 85 5.01 15.69 5.37
C VAL A 85 5.07 16.56 6.62
N LYS A 86 4.39 17.71 6.59
CA LYS A 86 4.25 18.57 7.77
C LYS A 86 3.36 17.86 8.80
N LEU A 87 3.79 17.79 10.06
CA LEU A 87 2.91 17.36 11.15
C LEU A 87 1.71 18.31 11.21
N ARG A 88 0.50 17.78 11.03
CA ARG A 88 -0.73 18.50 11.37
C ARG A 88 -0.84 18.48 12.90
N ARG A 89 -0.70 19.66 13.52
CA ARG A 89 -0.95 19.91 14.94
C ARG A 89 -2.25 20.67 15.07
#